data_AF-A0A935ZFM4-F1
#
_entry.id   AF-A0A935ZFM4-F1
#
_cell.length_a   1.000
_cell.length_b   1.000
_cell.length_c   1.000
_cell.angle_alpha   90.00
_cell.angle_beta   90.00
_cell.angle_gamma   90.00
#
_symmetry.space_group_name_H-M   'P 1'
#
loop_
_entity.id
_entity.type
_entity.pdbx_description
1 polymer ?
#
loop_
_entity_poly.entity_id
_entity_poly.type
_entity_poly.pdbx_seq_one_letter_code
_entity_poly.pdbx_strand_id
1 'polypeptide(L)'
;MRTRKEALTTSLVVALLVGGCGGKMSKILKLEEAARGGVDALAEASRDLPSCGAVDAEKGAEAACLANLANALGSKSGFHAQPADQASSAAVAVLVARDGQGYAVPRYDAWLDLLKNGKGAGVDALRMAVASGMAKEAAIVGQKTEDEAVAKTMMRRVAARIPGACPTYELLGSGKDNSKLAPELRAEHSTCVQKHLSLRDGPGGRYGSGTFRAAEGAMALWRETERTLRQGLEHASPEARDRITKDLAVIEPATQRIGLRRDTSTVASDVFLRLGEAHAEAGVPIVRDAGAPKDGSADAK
;
A
#
# COMPACT_ATOMS: atom_id res chain seq x y z
N MET A 1 -32.75 -12.43 -64.41
CA MET A 1 -33.80 -11.39 -64.23
C MET A 1 -34.14 -11.29 -62.75
N ARG A 2 -33.86 -10.14 -62.12
CA ARG A 2 -34.43 -9.56 -60.87
C ARG A 2 -34.68 -10.50 -59.65
N THR A 3 -33.80 -10.50 -58.64
CA THR A 3 -33.81 -9.66 -57.40
C THR A 3 -35.01 -9.83 -56.48
N ARG A 4 -34.77 -10.27 -55.22
CA ARG A 4 -35.35 -9.81 -53.93
C ARG A 4 -34.94 -10.80 -52.83
N LYS A 5 -34.66 -10.43 -51.59
CA LYS A 5 -34.24 -9.20 -50.90
C LYS A 5 -33.86 -9.72 -49.51
N GLU A 6 -32.69 -9.36 -49.01
CA GLU A 6 -32.25 -9.67 -47.66
C GLU A 6 -33.19 -9.02 -46.63
N ALA A 7 -33.46 -9.74 -45.55
CA ALA A 7 -33.99 -9.16 -44.32
C ALA A 7 -33.08 -9.63 -43.19
N LEU A 8 -32.00 -8.89 -42.95
CA LEU A 8 -31.28 -8.91 -41.68
C LEU A 8 -32.23 -8.35 -40.61
N THR A 9 -32.70 -9.22 -39.72
CA THR A 9 -33.34 -8.83 -38.47
C THR A 9 -32.26 -8.35 -37.51
N THR A 10 -31.96 -7.05 -37.57
CA THR A 10 -31.18 -6.35 -36.55
C THR A 10 -32.05 -6.24 -35.30
N SER A 11 -31.89 -7.16 -34.34
CA SER A 11 -32.43 -6.99 -32.99
C SER A 11 -31.69 -5.83 -32.31
N LEU A 12 -32.26 -4.64 -32.44
CA LEU A 12 -31.88 -3.47 -31.69
C LEU A 12 -32.32 -3.68 -30.23
N VAL A 13 -31.42 -4.21 -29.40
CA VAL A 13 -31.58 -4.18 -27.94
C VAL A 13 -31.47 -2.71 -27.52
N VAL A 14 -32.62 -2.06 -27.41
CA VAL A 14 -32.74 -0.77 -26.72
C VAL A 14 -32.46 -1.04 -25.25
N ALA A 15 -31.20 -0.84 -24.85
CA ALA A 15 -30.81 -0.74 -23.46
C ALA A 15 -31.53 0.47 -22.86
N LEU A 16 -32.67 0.21 -22.23
CA LEU A 16 -33.35 1.14 -21.35
C LEU A 16 -32.36 1.57 -20.27
N LEU A 17 -31.85 2.78 -20.45
CA LEU A 17 -31.19 3.60 -19.44
C LEU A 17 -32.10 3.65 -18.21
N VAL A 18 -31.88 2.74 -17.27
CA VAL A 18 -32.37 2.89 -15.90
C VAL A 18 -31.55 4.04 -15.30
N GLY A 19 -32.01 5.26 -15.56
CA GLY A 19 -31.74 6.43 -14.75
C GLY A 19 -32.36 6.21 -13.39
N GLY A 20 -31.72 5.39 -12.56
CA GLY A 20 -32.03 5.25 -11.16
C GLY A 20 -31.22 6.26 -10.37
N CYS A 21 -31.84 6.91 -9.40
CA CYS A 21 -31.21 7.64 -8.30
C CYS A 21 -30.21 6.74 -7.54
N GLY A 22 -29.06 6.46 -8.14
CA GLY A 22 -27.96 5.75 -7.52
C GLY A 22 -27.27 6.69 -6.55
N GLY A 23 -27.67 6.65 -5.28
CA GLY A 23 -26.99 7.38 -4.21
C GLY A 23 -25.49 7.09 -4.20
N LYS A 24 -24.70 7.96 -3.58
CA LYS A 24 -23.21 7.93 -3.57
C LYS A 24 -22.59 6.57 -3.17
N MET A 25 -23.27 5.75 -2.37
CA MET A 25 -22.88 4.35 -2.08
C MET A 25 -22.82 3.45 -3.32
N SER A 26 -23.59 3.76 -4.38
CA SER A 26 -23.55 3.03 -5.65
C SER A 26 -22.19 3.09 -6.33
N LYS A 27 -21.40 4.16 -6.14
CA LYS A 27 -20.06 4.27 -6.74
C LYS A 27 -19.05 3.36 -6.05
N ILE A 28 -19.08 3.32 -4.72
CA ILE A 28 -18.19 2.45 -3.94
C ILE A 28 -18.51 0.98 -4.22
N LEU A 29 -19.79 0.61 -4.31
CA LEU A 29 -20.19 -0.74 -4.68
C LEU A 29 -19.73 -1.13 -6.09
N LYS A 30 -19.83 -0.21 -7.07
CA LYS A 30 -19.29 -0.45 -8.43
C LYS A 30 -17.78 -0.65 -8.44
N LEU A 31 -17.04 0.11 -7.62
CA LEU A 31 -15.59 -0.08 -7.49
C LEU A 31 -15.27 -1.42 -6.82
N GLU A 32 -15.99 -1.79 -5.77
CA GLU A 32 -15.84 -3.07 -5.10
C GLU A 32 -16.13 -4.22 -6.08
N GLU A 33 -17.22 -4.15 -6.85
CA GLU A 33 -17.54 -5.11 -7.90
C GLU A 33 -16.43 -5.20 -8.95
N ALA A 34 -15.92 -4.06 -9.44
CA ALA A 34 -14.81 -4.03 -10.40
C ALA A 34 -13.52 -4.63 -9.82
N ALA A 35 -13.25 -4.41 -8.53
CA ALA A 35 -12.08 -4.94 -7.84
C ALA A 35 -12.09 -6.48 -7.75
N ARG A 36 -13.25 -7.13 -7.84
CA ARG A 36 -13.35 -8.59 -8.00
C ARG A 36 -12.70 -9.07 -9.30
N GLY A 37 -12.76 -8.25 -10.35
CA GLY A 37 -12.05 -8.44 -11.62
C GLY A 37 -10.53 -8.22 -11.52
N GLY A 38 -10.07 -7.52 -10.49
CA GLY A 38 -8.66 -7.34 -10.13
C GLY A 38 -8.19 -5.91 -10.32
N VAL A 39 -6.88 -5.69 -10.10
CA VAL A 39 -6.29 -4.34 -10.06
C VAL A 39 -6.49 -3.56 -11.37
N ASP A 40 -6.38 -4.23 -12.53
CA ASP A 40 -6.54 -3.57 -13.82
C ASP A 40 -8.02 -3.26 -14.14
N ALA A 41 -8.95 -4.14 -13.72
CA ALA A 41 -10.38 -3.89 -13.85
C ALA A 41 -10.83 -2.73 -12.94
N LEU A 42 -10.28 -2.64 -11.73
CA LEU A 42 -10.52 -1.51 -10.83
C LEU A 42 -9.95 -0.20 -11.39
N ALA A 43 -8.74 -0.24 -11.98
CA ALA A 43 -8.16 0.93 -12.65
C ALA A 43 -9.06 1.42 -13.80
N GLU A 44 -9.56 0.49 -14.62
CA GLU A 44 -10.47 0.79 -15.73
C GLU A 44 -11.87 1.25 -15.28
N ALA A 45 -12.35 0.80 -14.12
CA ALA A 45 -13.61 1.30 -13.56
C ALA A 45 -13.47 2.70 -12.93
N SER A 46 -12.25 3.16 -12.67
CA SER A 46 -11.95 4.40 -11.93
C SER A 46 -11.34 5.51 -12.77
N ARG A 47 -11.14 5.32 -14.09
CA ARG A 47 -10.58 6.33 -15.00
C ARG A 47 -11.36 7.64 -15.07
N ASP A 48 -12.68 7.62 -14.87
CA ASP A 48 -13.51 8.84 -14.89
C ASP A 48 -13.49 9.60 -13.54
N LEU A 49 -12.83 9.06 -12.52
CA LEU A 49 -12.66 9.74 -11.24
C LEU A 49 -11.50 10.75 -11.31
N PRO A 50 -11.52 11.81 -10.48
CA PRO A 50 -10.40 12.75 -10.39
C PRO A 50 -9.04 12.04 -10.23
N SER A 51 -8.01 12.55 -10.88
CA SER A 51 -6.63 12.05 -10.76
C SER A 51 -5.79 12.96 -9.89
N CYS A 52 -4.88 12.36 -9.12
CA CYS A 52 -3.83 13.10 -8.42
C CYS A 52 -2.66 13.49 -9.31
N GLY A 53 -2.67 13.11 -10.60
CA GLY A 53 -1.54 13.31 -11.49
C GLY A 53 -0.30 12.56 -10.98
N ALA A 54 0.88 12.92 -11.48
CA ALA A 54 2.13 12.42 -10.92
C ALA A 54 2.41 13.12 -9.58
N VAL A 55 2.47 12.35 -8.50
CA VAL A 55 2.78 12.87 -7.16
C VAL A 55 4.29 13.00 -6.98
N ASP A 56 4.72 14.14 -6.45
CA ASP A 56 6.09 14.32 -5.98
C ASP A 56 6.31 13.52 -4.70
N ALA A 57 7.12 12.45 -4.78
CA ALA A 57 7.39 11.58 -3.64
C ALA A 57 8.09 12.32 -2.47
N GLU A 58 8.72 13.47 -2.69
CA GLU A 58 9.27 14.28 -1.59
C GLU A 58 8.17 14.99 -0.78
N LYS A 59 7.01 15.23 -1.40
CA LYS A 59 5.90 16.00 -0.82
C LYS A 59 4.69 15.14 -0.47
N GLY A 60 4.57 13.95 -1.06
CA GLY A 60 3.37 13.12 -0.97
C GLY A 60 2.21 13.70 -1.76
N ALA A 61 1.05 13.02 -1.73
CA ALA A 61 -0.13 13.54 -2.41
C ALA A 61 -0.61 14.82 -1.75
N GLU A 62 -0.98 15.81 -2.56
CA GLU A 62 -1.64 17.01 -2.04
C GLU A 62 -2.94 16.62 -1.32
N ALA A 63 -3.14 17.15 -0.11
CA ALA A 63 -4.35 16.89 0.67
C ALA A 63 -5.63 17.19 -0.12
N ALA A 64 -5.59 18.22 -0.98
CA ALA A 64 -6.67 18.58 -1.87
C ALA A 64 -7.00 17.46 -2.89
N CYS A 65 -6.00 16.74 -3.41
CA CYS A 65 -6.28 15.65 -4.33
C CYS A 65 -7.03 14.50 -3.65
N LEU A 66 -6.48 13.98 -2.55
CA LEU A 66 -7.10 12.87 -1.83
C LEU A 66 -8.53 13.23 -1.39
N ALA A 67 -8.74 14.48 -0.96
CA ALA A 67 -10.06 15.01 -0.64
C ALA A 67 -10.99 15.03 -1.86
N ASN A 68 -10.52 15.48 -3.03
CA ASN A 68 -11.33 15.49 -4.26
C ASN A 68 -11.74 14.07 -4.69
N LEU A 69 -10.83 13.10 -4.59
CA LEU A 69 -11.11 11.71 -4.90
C LEU A 69 -12.12 11.10 -3.91
N ALA A 70 -11.93 11.31 -2.60
CA ALA A 70 -12.88 10.87 -1.57
C ALA A 70 -14.27 11.53 -1.73
N ASN A 71 -14.32 12.81 -2.09
CA ASN A 71 -15.57 13.53 -2.35
C ASN A 71 -16.30 12.96 -3.58
N ALA A 72 -15.57 12.62 -4.64
CA ALA A 72 -16.13 11.98 -5.84
C ALA A 72 -16.76 10.61 -5.53
N LEU A 73 -16.24 9.93 -4.50
CA LEU A 73 -16.70 8.65 -3.96
C LEU A 73 -17.71 8.77 -2.82
N GLY A 74 -18.07 10.01 -2.46
CA GLY A 74 -19.22 10.28 -1.63
C GLY A 74 -18.93 10.83 -0.24
N SER A 75 -17.66 11.05 0.11
CA SER A 75 -17.32 11.79 1.33
C SER A 75 -17.92 13.20 1.29
N LYS A 76 -18.33 13.69 2.46
CA LYS A 76 -18.76 15.09 2.66
C LYS A 76 -17.69 15.95 3.32
N SER A 77 -16.73 15.31 3.99
CA SER A 77 -15.69 15.95 4.79
C SER A 77 -14.30 15.72 4.21
N GLY A 78 -14.20 15.24 2.97
CA GLY A 78 -12.93 14.97 2.30
C GLY A 78 -12.32 13.63 2.70
N PHE A 79 -10.99 13.57 2.70
CA PHE A 79 -10.22 12.36 2.94
C PHE A 79 -9.86 12.20 4.41
N HIS A 80 -10.07 11.00 4.94
CA HIS A 80 -9.73 10.62 6.32
C HIS A 80 -8.74 9.48 6.31
N ALA A 81 -7.54 9.72 6.83
CA ALA A 81 -6.52 8.68 7.00
C ALA A 81 -6.71 7.90 8.32
N GLN A 82 -7.25 8.54 9.36
CA GLN A 82 -7.60 7.87 10.62
C GLN A 82 -8.67 8.65 11.42
N PRO A 83 -9.79 8.01 11.78
CA PRO A 83 -10.27 6.74 11.23
C PRO A 83 -10.63 6.92 9.75
N ALA A 84 -10.23 5.99 8.89
CA ALA A 84 -10.61 6.04 7.48
C ALA A 84 -12.08 5.62 7.30
N ASP A 85 -12.82 6.37 6.49
CA ASP A 85 -14.18 6.02 6.09
C ASP A 85 -14.20 5.19 4.79
N GLN A 86 -15.38 4.76 4.37
CA GLN A 86 -15.55 3.94 3.16
C GLN A 86 -15.09 4.68 1.90
N ALA A 87 -15.32 6.00 1.82
CA ALA A 87 -14.95 6.80 0.67
C ALA A 87 -13.42 7.01 0.60
N SER A 88 -12.77 7.20 1.74
CA SER A 88 -11.31 7.31 1.85
C SER A 88 -10.64 5.97 1.51
N SER A 89 -11.22 4.86 1.97
CA SER A 89 -10.75 3.51 1.64
C SER A 89 -10.85 3.24 0.14
N ALA A 90 -11.99 3.56 -0.48
CA ALA A 90 -12.18 3.44 -1.92
C ALA A 90 -11.27 4.41 -2.70
N ALA A 91 -11.00 5.62 -2.19
CA ALA A 91 -10.06 6.56 -2.79
C ALA A 91 -8.63 6.00 -2.81
N VAL A 92 -8.18 5.40 -1.71
CA VAL A 92 -6.88 4.72 -1.67
C VAL A 92 -6.84 3.51 -2.61
N ALA A 93 -7.93 2.74 -2.69
CA ALA A 93 -8.04 1.62 -3.63
C ALA A 93 -7.80 2.08 -5.08
N VAL A 94 -8.42 3.20 -5.48
CA VAL A 94 -8.23 3.81 -6.80
C VAL A 94 -6.77 4.28 -6.98
N LEU A 95 -6.22 4.99 -6.00
CA LEU A 95 -4.85 5.51 -6.08
C LEU A 95 -3.80 4.39 -6.25
N VAL A 96 -3.98 3.27 -5.54
CA VAL A 96 -3.10 2.10 -5.63
C VAL A 96 -3.29 1.34 -6.94
N ALA A 97 -4.53 1.15 -7.38
CA ALA A 97 -4.83 0.34 -8.55
C ALA A 97 -4.51 1.09 -9.86
N ARG A 98 -5.03 2.30 -9.99
CA ARG A 98 -4.95 3.13 -11.19
C ARG A 98 -3.64 3.89 -11.29
N ASP A 99 -3.27 4.59 -10.22
CA ASP A 99 -2.18 5.57 -10.26
C ASP A 99 -0.84 4.96 -9.81
N GLY A 100 -0.87 3.85 -9.07
CA GLY A 100 0.34 3.18 -8.56
C GLY A 100 1.09 4.04 -7.54
N GLN A 101 0.35 4.76 -6.69
CA GLN A 101 0.92 5.75 -5.76
C GLN A 101 0.64 5.40 -4.29
N GLY A 102 0.81 4.14 -3.90
CA GLY A 102 0.69 3.72 -2.49
C GLY A 102 1.52 4.58 -1.52
N TYR A 103 2.72 4.99 -1.94
CA TYR A 103 3.63 5.85 -1.17
C TYR A 103 3.11 7.27 -0.93
N ALA A 104 2.16 7.74 -1.73
CA ALA A 104 1.61 9.08 -1.61
C ALA A 104 0.53 9.18 -0.53
N VAL A 105 0.05 8.04 -0.03
CA VAL A 105 -0.95 7.96 1.03
C VAL A 105 -0.24 8.12 2.39
N PRO A 106 -0.75 8.95 3.31
CA PRO A 106 -0.14 9.06 4.64
C PRO A 106 -0.44 7.84 5.50
N ARG A 107 0.45 7.52 6.47
CA ARG A 107 0.22 6.57 7.58
C ARG A 107 -0.01 5.10 7.21
N TYR A 108 1.06 4.35 6.97
CA TYR A 108 0.98 2.91 6.68
C TYR A 108 0.26 2.09 7.77
N ASP A 109 0.44 2.47 9.05
CA ASP A 109 -0.10 1.79 10.22
C ASP A 109 -1.63 1.77 10.22
N ALA A 110 -2.25 2.91 9.89
CA ALA A 110 -3.70 3.02 9.81
C ALA A 110 -4.28 2.14 8.69
N TRP A 111 -3.60 2.04 7.55
CA TRP A 111 -4.06 1.19 6.45
C TRP A 111 -3.85 -0.29 6.73
N LEU A 112 -2.76 -0.69 7.37
CA LEU A 112 -2.59 -2.07 7.81
C LEU A 112 -3.68 -2.48 8.81
N ASP A 113 -3.98 -1.62 9.79
CA ASP A 113 -5.09 -1.87 10.73
C ASP A 113 -6.43 -1.98 10.00
N LEU A 114 -6.68 -1.12 9.02
CA LEU A 114 -7.92 -1.15 8.22
C LEU A 114 -8.01 -2.38 7.32
N LEU A 115 -6.92 -2.78 6.66
CA LEU A 115 -6.84 -4.02 5.88
C LEU A 115 -7.08 -5.24 6.77
N LYS A 116 -6.59 -5.21 8.01
CA LYS A 116 -6.82 -6.28 8.98
C LYS A 116 -8.27 -6.30 9.45
N ASN A 117 -8.77 -5.20 10.01
CA ASN A 117 -9.93 -5.16 10.89
C ASN A 117 -11.17 -4.48 10.27
N GLY A 118 -10.99 -3.69 9.22
CA GLY A 118 -12.07 -2.89 8.62
C GLY A 118 -13.16 -3.73 7.95
N LYS A 119 -14.33 -3.13 7.71
CA LYS A 119 -15.48 -3.78 7.07
C LYS A 119 -16.13 -2.86 6.05
N GLY A 120 -16.85 -3.43 5.10
CA GLY A 120 -17.65 -2.69 4.13
C GLY A 120 -16.99 -2.55 2.77
N ALA A 121 -17.80 -2.16 1.78
CA ALA A 121 -17.42 -2.20 0.36
C ALA A 121 -16.18 -1.37 0.00
N GLY A 122 -15.97 -0.23 0.65
CA GLY A 122 -14.78 0.60 0.40
C GLY A 122 -13.51 -0.05 0.92
N VAL A 123 -13.59 -0.73 2.06
CA VAL A 123 -12.47 -1.48 2.63
C VAL A 123 -12.21 -2.76 1.83
N ASP A 124 -13.25 -3.43 1.35
CA ASP A 124 -13.10 -4.62 0.51
C ASP A 124 -12.48 -4.27 -0.86
N ALA A 125 -12.90 -3.16 -1.47
CA ALA A 125 -12.25 -2.61 -2.66
C ALA A 125 -10.76 -2.33 -2.40
N LEU A 126 -10.41 -1.74 -1.25
CA LEU A 126 -9.03 -1.49 -0.86
C LEU A 126 -8.23 -2.79 -0.69
N ARG A 127 -8.77 -3.79 0.04
CA ARG A 127 -8.11 -5.09 0.22
C ARG A 127 -7.85 -5.77 -1.11
N MET A 128 -8.85 -5.81 -1.99
CA MET A 128 -8.70 -6.39 -3.33
C MET A 128 -7.70 -5.62 -4.18
N ALA A 129 -7.71 -4.28 -4.13
CA ALA A 129 -6.72 -3.46 -4.85
C ALA A 129 -5.29 -3.76 -4.41
N VAL A 130 -5.04 -3.83 -3.10
CA VAL A 130 -3.72 -4.15 -2.54
C VAL A 130 -3.34 -5.60 -2.87
N ALA A 131 -4.22 -6.58 -2.63
CA ALA A 131 -3.94 -7.98 -2.92
C ALA A 131 -3.67 -8.23 -4.41
N SER A 132 -4.54 -7.74 -5.30
CA SER A 132 -4.36 -7.88 -6.74
C SER A 132 -3.13 -7.12 -7.24
N GLY A 133 -2.84 -5.94 -6.69
CA GLY A 133 -1.64 -5.18 -6.99
C GLY A 133 -0.37 -5.92 -6.58
N MET A 134 -0.34 -6.48 -5.36
CA MET A 134 0.76 -7.32 -4.89
C MET A 134 0.89 -8.58 -5.77
N ALA A 135 -0.19 -9.29 -6.07
CA ALA A 135 -0.15 -10.48 -6.93
C ALA A 135 0.44 -10.18 -8.32
N LYS A 136 0.13 -9.00 -8.88
CA LYS A 136 0.70 -8.53 -10.17
C LYS A 136 2.22 -8.32 -10.10
N GLU A 137 2.73 -7.82 -8.98
CA GLU A 137 4.16 -7.52 -8.80
C GLU A 137 4.95 -8.67 -8.15
N ALA A 138 4.27 -9.73 -7.70
CA ALA A 138 4.84 -10.82 -6.88
C ALA A 138 6.05 -11.50 -7.54
N ALA A 139 6.04 -11.67 -8.88
CA ALA A 139 7.17 -12.27 -9.60
C ALA A 139 8.44 -11.41 -9.57
N ILE A 140 8.31 -10.09 -9.48
CA ILE A 140 9.43 -9.14 -9.38
C ILE A 140 9.88 -9.04 -7.93
N VAL A 141 8.95 -8.86 -7.00
CA VAL A 141 9.25 -8.69 -5.58
C VAL A 141 9.79 -9.98 -4.96
N GLY A 142 9.28 -11.14 -5.36
CA GLY A 142 9.67 -12.46 -4.83
C GLY A 142 11.05 -12.98 -5.27
N GLN A 143 11.92 -12.11 -5.80
CA GLN A 143 13.25 -12.50 -6.26
C GLN A 143 14.26 -12.55 -5.13
N LYS A 144 15.28 -13.40 -5.32
CA LYS A 144 16.54 -13.31 -4.58
C LYS A 144 17.52 -12.48 -5.39
N THR A 145 18.12 -11.46 -4.78
CA THR A 145 19.04 -10.59 -5.51
C THR A 145 20.09 -9.95 -4.62
N GLU A 146 21.28 -9.79 -5.20
CA GLU A 146 22.34 -8.93 -4.68
C GLU A 146 22.59 -7.72 -5.61
N ASP A 147 21.83 -7.62 -6.71
CA ASP A 147 21.88 -6.52 -7.66
C ASP A 147 21.05 -5.35 -7.15
N GLU A 148 21.71 -4.20 -6.99
CA GLU A 148 21.10 -2.96 -6.55
C GLU A 148 19.98 -2.48 -7.50
N ALA A 149 20.10 -2.68 -8.81
CA ALA A 149 19.09 -2.28 -9.78
C ALA A 149 17.80 -3.11 -9.62
N VAL A 150 17.93 -4.41 -9.33
CA VAL A 150 16.79 -5.27 -9.01
C VAL A 150 16.17 -4.86 -7.67
N ALA A 151 16.98 -4.60 -6.64
CA ALA A 151 16.49 -4.14 -5.33
C ALA A 151 15.72 -2.80 -5.45
N LYS A 152 16.22 -1.84 -6.25
CA LYS A 152 15.52 -0.59 -6.57
C LYS A 152 14.17 -0.84 -7.23
N THR A 153 14.13 -1.76 -8.19
CA THR A 153 12.88 -2.14 -8.86
C THR A 153 11.88 -2.74 -7.88
N MET A 154 12.33 -3.67 -7.02
CA MET A 154 11.49 -4.29 -5.99
C MET A 154 10.89 -3.25 -5.04
N MET A 155 11.71 -2.35 -4.48
CA MET A 155 11.25 -1.25 -3.62
C MET A 155 10.18 -0.41 -4.27
N ARG A 156 10.40 -0.03 -5.53
CA ARG A 156 9.44 0.78 -6.28
C ARG A 156 8.10 0.07 -6.45
N ARG A 157 8.11 -1.24 -6.70
CA ARG A 157 6.86 -2.04 -6.79
C ARG A 157 6.12 -2.08 -5.47
N VAL A 158 6.82 -2.21 -4.35
CA VAL A 158 6.22 -2.11 -3.02
C VAL A 158 5.62 -0.72 -2.79
N ALA A 159 6.39 0.34 -3.08
CA ALA A 159 5.98 1.73 -2.94
C ALA A 159 4.71 2.04 -3.71
N ALA A 160 4.58 1.49 -4.92
CA ALA A 160 3.42 1.71 -5.77
C ALA A 160 2.14 1.03 -5.25
N ARG A 161 2.26 -0.15 -4.62
CA ARG A 161 1.12 -1.03 -4.32
C ARG A 161 0.64 -1.02 -2.87
N ILE A 162 1.48 -0.59 -1.93
CA ILE A 162 1.12 -0.63 -0.50
C ILE A 162 0.82 0.79 -0.02
N PRO A 163 -0.42 1.07 0.44
CA PRO A 163 -0.77 2.37 1.02
C PRO A 163 0.12 2.74 2.20
N GLY A 164 0.65 3.96 2.20
CA GLY A 164 1.55 4.42 3.26
C GLY A 164 2.98 3.92 3.15
N ALA A 165 3.34 3.21 2.08
CA ALA A 165 4.72 2.83 1.84
C ALA A 165 5.65 4.06 1.90
N CYS A 166 6.87 3.85 2.38
CA CYS A 166 7.79 4.94 2.64
C CYS A 166 8.13 5.66 1.32
N PRO A 167 7.99 7.00 1.20
CA PRO A 167 8.30 7.70 -0.03
C PRO A 167 9.76 7.56 -0.49
N THR A 168 10.68 7.32 0.46
CA THR A 168 12.07 6.93 0.19
C THR A 168 12.18 5.75 -0.78
N TYR A 169 11.25 4.80 -0.77
CA TYR A 169 11.26 3.65 -1.67
C TYR A 169 10.98 4.03 -3.12
N GLU A 170 10.07 4.98 -3.38
CA GLU A 170 9.85 5.51 -4.72
C GLU A 170 11.04 6.35 -5.18
N LEU A 171 11.58 7.20 -4.31
CA LEU A 171 12.71 8.08 -4.63
C LEU A 171 13.97 7.28 -5.02
N LEU A 172 14.38 6.33 -4.17
CA LEU A 172 15.54 5.48 -4.43
C LEU A 172 15.26 4.47 -5.55
N GLY A 173 14.04 3.92 -5.62
CA GLY A 173 13.61 3.00 -6.66
C GLY A 173 13.58 3.61 -8.05
N SER A 174 13.32 4.92 -8.14
CA SER A 174 13.40 5.72 -9.37
C SER A 174 14.81 6.27 -9.65
N GLY A 175 15.81 5.84 -8.90
CA GLY A 175 17.23 6.12 -9.17
C GLY A 175 17.78 7.40 -8.55
N LYS A 176 17.05 8.06 -7.64
CA LYS A 176 17.64 9.18 -6.89
C LYS A 176 18.80 8.67 -6.02
N ASP A 177 19.85 9.48 -5.96
CA ASP A 177 21.02 9.22 -5.13
C ASP A 177 20.70 9.48 -3.65
N ASN A 178 20.85 8.46 -2.81
CA ASN A 178 20.57 8.54 -1.38
C ASN A 178 21.32 9.69 -0.69
N SER A 179 22.56 9.98 -1.11
CA SER A 179 23.37 11.05 -0.52
C SER A 179 22.84 12.45 -0.84
N LYS A 180 22.06 12.59 -1.91
CA LYS A 180 21.49 13.86 -2.40
C LYS A 180 20.08 14.13 -1.89
N LEU A 181 19.44 13.16 -1.25
CA LEU A 181 18.13 13.36 -0.62
C LEU A 181 18.26 14.26 0.63
N ALA A 182 17.18 14.97 0.95
CA ALA A 182 17.04 15.62 2.25
C ALA A 182 17.23 14.57 3.36
N PRO A 183 17.89 14.89 4.50
CA PRO A 183 18.23 13.92 5.53
C PRO A 183 17.08 12.99 5.91
N GLU A 184 15.90 13.54 6.18
CA GLU A 184 14.67 12.85 6.56
C GLU A 184 14.11 11.88 5.51
N LEU A 185 14.56 11.98 4.26
CA LEU A 185 14.20 11.09 3.15
C LEU A 185 15.28 10.05 2.84
N ARG A 186 16.48 10.17 3.43
CA ARG A 186 17.57 9.19 3.28
C ARG A 186 17.23 7.88 3.97
N ALA A 187 17.71 6.76 3.43
CA ALA A 187 17.44 5.43 3.99
C ALA A 187 17.83 5.29 5.47
N GLU A 188 18.88 5.98 5.90
CA GLU A 188 19.43 5.93 7.25
C GLU A 188 18.54 6.66 8.26
N HIS A 189 18.02 7.84 7.90
CA HIS A 189 17.31 8.74 8.82
C HIS A 189 15.80 8.75 8.60
N SER A 190 15.30 8.17 7.51
CA SER A 190 13.88 8.13 7.23
C SER A 190 13.13 7.32 8.29
N THR A 191 12.17 8.00 8.91
CA THR A 191 11.40 7.49 10.04
C THR A 191 10.54 6.29 9.60
N CYS A 192 10.00 6.33 8.38
CA CYS A 192 9.22 5.23 7.82
C CYS A 192 10.09 4.02 7.48
N VAL A 193 11.32 4.22 6.98
CA VAL A 193 12.24 3.10 6.75
C VAL A 193 12.53 2.39 8.08
N GLN A 194 12.83 3.14 9.14
CA GLN A 194 13.12 2.59 10.47
C GLN A 194 11.92 1.82 11.06
N LYS A 195 10.72 2.37 10.94
CA LYS A 195 9.49 1.70 11.39
C LYS A 195 9.23 0.40 10.62
N HIS A 196 9.39 0.42 9.30
CA HIS A 196 9.18 -0.79 8.48
C HIS A 196 10.23 -1.87 8.76
N LEU A 197 11.50 -1.50 8.95
CA LEU A 197 12.55 -2.43 9.37
C LEU A 197 12.27 -3.09 10.72
N SER A 198 11.47 -2.44 11.57
CA SER A 198 11.10 -2.92 12.90
C SER A 198 9.78 -3.72 12.91
N LEU A 199 9.17 -3.96 11.74
CA LEU A 199 8.06 -4.89 11.60
C LEU A 199 8.51 -6.31 11.92
N ARG A 200 7.54 -7.21 12.15
CA ARG A 200 7.76 -8.55 12.70
C ARG A 200 8.86 -9.36 12.00
N ASP A 201 8.90 -9.34 10.67
CA ASP A 201 9.87 -10.08 9.86
C ASP A 201 10.95 -9.16 9.24
N GLY A 202 11.15 -8.00 9.85
CA GLY A 202 12.21 -7.07 9.50
C GLY A 202 13.51 -7.36 10.27
N PRO A 203 14.68 -6.96 9.73
CA PRO A 203 15.96 -7.19 10.38
C PRO A 203 16.24 -6.23 11.55
N GLY A 204 15.29 -5.35 11.90
CA GLY A 204 15.39 -4.36 12.95
C GLY A 204 15.96 -3.03 12.46
N GLY A 205 15.64 -1.95 13.19
CA GLY A 205 15.96 -0.58 12.79
C GLY A 205 17.44 -0.34 12.47
N ARG A 206 18.39 -1.08 13.07
CA ARG A 206 19.85 -0.87 12.90
C ARG A 206 20.45 -1.47 11.63
N TYR A 207 19.66 -2.18 10.83
CA TYR A 207 20.15 -2.94 9.68
C TYR A 207 20.69 -2.08 8.52
N GLY A 208 21.92 -2.36 8.09
CA GLY A 208 22.46 -1.94 6.79
C GLY A 208 22.56 -0.43 6.57
N SER A 209 22.88 -0.04 5.34
CA SER A 209 22.85 1.36 4.88
C SER A 209 22.34 1.48 3.44
N GLY A 210 22.02 2.70 3.00
CA GLY A 210 21.66 3.03 1.63
C GLY A 210 20.51 2.21 1.03
N THR A 211 20.67 1.83 -0.24
CA THR A 211 19.64 1.16 -1.04
C THR A 211 19.16 -0.15 -0.40
N PHE A 212 20.07 -0.99 0.10
CA PHE A 212 19.70 -2.30 0.67
C PHE A 212 18.98 -2.18 2.01
N ARG A 213 19.33 -1.18 2.83
CA ARG A 213 18.55 -0.84 4.03
C ARG A 213 17.12 -0.47 3.68
N ALA A 214 16.92 0.42 2.72
CA ALA A 214 15.59 0.79 2.27
C ALA A 214 14.84 -0.43 1.68
N ALA A 215 15.55 -1.29 0.94
CA ALA A 215 14.97 -2.47 0.32
C ALA A 215 14.47 -3.48 1.35
N GLU A 216 15.24 -3.76 2.41
CA GLU A 216 14.76 -4.61 3.49
C GLU A 216 13.56 -4.01 4.23
N GLY A 217 13.53 -2.68 4.42
CA GLY A 217 12.34 -2.01 4.94
C GLY A 217 11.11 -2.24 4.07
N ALA A 218 11.25 -2.10 2.75
CA ALA A 218 10.16 -2.37 1.80
C ALA A 218 9.72 -3.84 1.83
N MET A 219 10.66 -4.79 1.91
CA MET A 219 10.36 -6.22 1.98
C MET A 219 9.68 -6.61 3.30
N ALA A 220 10.08 -6.00 4.41
CA ALA A 220 9.41 -6.18 5.70
C ALA A 220 7.96 -5.67 5.64
N LEU A 221 7.71 -4.51 5.01
CA LEU A 221 6.36 -4.01 4.77
C LEU A 221 5.53 -4.94 3.88
N TRP A 222 6.13 -5.50 2.82
CA TRP A 222 5.47 -6.49 1.96
C TRP A 222 5.00 -7.72 2.74
N ARG A 223 5.90 -8.33 3.53
CA ARG A 223 5.60 -9.50 4.39
C ARG A 223 4.48 -9.19 5.38
N GLU A 224 4.56 -8.03 6.03
CA GLU A 224 3.54 -7.57 6.97
C GLU A 224 2.17 -7.36 6.31
N THR A 225 2.16 -6.81 5.09
CA THR A 225 0.93 -6.56 4.33
C THR A 225 0.29 -7.87 3.86
N GLU A 226 1.07 -8.82 3.37
CA GLU A 226 0.57 -10.18 3.03
C GLU A 226 -0.11 -10.82 4.26
N ARG A 227 0.59 -10.85 5.39
CA ARG A 227 0.04 -11.41 6.63
C ARG A 227 -1.24 -10.70 7.06
N THR A 228 -1.28 -9.38 6.90
CA THR A 228 -2.43 -8.54 7.22
C THR A 228 -3.63 -8.85 6.32
N LEU A 229 -3.41 -9.02 5.02
CA LEU A 229 -4.44 -9.45 4.06
C LEU A 229 -5.00 -10.83 4.43
N ARG A 230 -4.12 -11.77 4.81
CA ARG A 230 -4.52 -13.11 5.28
C ARG A 230 -5.39 -13.04 6.53
N GLN A 231 -5.02 -12.20 7.50
CA GLN A 231 -5.82 -11.98 8.71
C GLN A 231 -7.17 -11.32 8.39
N GLY A 232 -7.21 -10.35 7.47
CA GLY A 232 -8.42 -9.62 7.12
C GLY A 232 -9.48 -10.40 6.35
N LEU A 233 -9.21 -11.63 5.91
CA LEU A 233 -10.18 -12.49 5.23
C LEU A 233 -11.44 -12.77 6.06
N GLU A 234 -11.33 -12.77 7.39
CA GLU A 234 -12.45 -12.98 8.30
C GLU A 234 -13.46 -11.81 8.27
N HIS A 235 -13.02 -10.63 7.84
CA HIS A 235 -13.84 -9.41 7.78
C HIS A 235 -14.24 -8.99 6.37
N ALA A 236 -13.70 -9.67 5.34
CA ALA A 236 -14.09 -9.47 3.96
C ALA A 236 -15.47 -10.09 3.67
N SER A 237 -16.21 -9.47 2.77
CA SER A 237 -17.37 -10.10 2.11
C SER A 237 -16.99 -11.42 1.42
N PRO A 238 -17.93 -12.35 1.17
CA PRO A 238 -17.65 -13.61 0.50
C PRO A 238 -16.91 -13.42 -0.84
N GLU A 239 -17.37 -12.50 -1.67
CA GLU A 239 -16.79 -12.24 -2.99
C GLU A 239 -15.39 -11.65 -2.90
N ALA A 240 -15.16 -10.71 -1.98
CA ALA A 240 -13.84 -10.17 -1.74
C ALA A 240 -12.89 -11.23 -1.16
N ARG A 241 -13.37 -12.08 -0.25
CA ARG A 241 -12.60 -13.18 0.33
C ARG A 241 -12.12 -14.16 -0.73
N ASP A 242 -12.99 -14.56 -1.65
CA ASP A 242 -12.63 -15.48 -2.74
C ASP A 242 -11.54 -14.86 -3.63
N ARG A 243 -11.71 -13.57 -3.99
CA ARG A 243 -10.72 -12.86 -4.78
C ARG A 243 -9.37 -12.73 -4.09
N ILE A 244 -9.36 -12.26 -2.84
CA ILE A 244 -8.13 -12.07 -2.05
C ILE A 244 -7.44 -13.41 -1.83
N THR A 245 -8.19 -14.50 -1.61
CA THR A 245 -7.62 -15.85 -1.46
C THR A 245 -6.89 -16.29 -2.72
N LYS A 246 -7.45 -16.01 -3.90
CA LYS A 246 -6.79 -16.29 -5.19
C LYS A 246 -5.49 -15.49 -5.36
N ASP A 247 -5.51 -14.21 -5.00
CA ASP A 247 -4.32 -13.36 -5.09
C ASP A 247 -3.23 -13.79 -4.07
N LEU A 248 -3.62 -14.14 -2.83
CA LEU A 248 -2.71 -14.64 -1.80
C LEU A 248 -1.99 -15.94 -2.23
N ALA A 249 -2.65 -16.82 -2.98
CA ALA A 249 -2.02 -18.03 -3.52
C ALA A 249 -0.84 -17.73 -4.47
N VAL A 250 -0.78 -16.51 -5.05
CA VAL A 250 0.35 -16.04 -5.87
C VAL A 250 1.38 -15.32 -4.99
N ILE A 251 0.93 -14.52 -4.02
CA ILE A 251 1.78 -13.68 -3.17
C ILE A 251 2.61 -14.53 -2.21
N GLU A 252 2.01 -15.45 -1.46
CA GLU A 252 2.70 -16.15 -0.37
C GLU A 252 3.94 -16.94 -0.84
N PRO A 253 3.89 -17.73 -1.93
CA PRO A 253 5.08 -18.42 -2.43
C PRO A 253 6.14 -17.45 -2.98
N ALA A 254 5.74 -16.27 -3.45
CA ALA A 254 6.69 -15.23 -3.84
C ALA A 254 7.34 -14.58 -2.62
N THR A 255 6.57 -14.27 -1.57
CA THR A 255 7.08 -13.70 -0.33
C THR A 255 8.14 -14.59 0.32
N GLN A 256 7.91 -15.91 0.35
CA GLN A 256 8.86 -16.88 0.92
C GLN A 256 10.19 -16.94 0.16
N ARG A 257 10.22 -16.53 -1.11
CA ARG A 257 11.43 -16.52 -1.94
C ARG A 257 12.23 -15.23 -1.82
N ILE A 258 11.66 -14.16 -1.27
CA ILE A 258 12.35 -12.87 -1.10
C ILE A 258 13.65 -13.08 -0.32
N GLY A 259 14.76 -12.63 -0.91
CA GLY A 259 16.04 -12.59 -0.23
C GLY A 259 16.93 -11.52 -0.83
N LEU A 260 17.31 -10.52 -0.03
CA LEU A 260 18.29 -9.54 -0.44
C LEU A 260 19.67 -9.93 0.07
N ARG A 261 20.70 -9.29 -0.49
CA ARG A 261 22.08 -9.38 0.02
C ARG A 261 22.10 -9.19 1.53
N ARG A 262 22.77 -10.09 2.26
CA ARG A 262 23.03 -9.87 3.68
C ARG A 262 24.04 -8.73 3.84
N ASP A 263 23.56 -7.57 4.27
CA ASP A 263 24.43 -6.49 4.70
C ASP A 263 24.77 -6.69 6.18
N THR A 264 26.06 -6.88 6.49
CA THR A 264 26.57 -6.97 7.87
C THR A 264 26.97 -5.60 8.43
N SER A 265 26.91 -4.54 7.62
CA SER A 265 27.10 -3.19 8.12
C SER A 265 25.92 -2.80 9.02
N THR A 266 26.22 -2.28 10.20
CA THR A 266 25.24 -1.69 11.10
C THR A 266 25.43 -0.18 11.06
N VAL A 267 24.32 0.57 11.02
CA VAL A 267 24.40 2.02 11.17
C VAL A 267 25.00 2.31 12.56
N ALA A 268 26.02 3.17 12.60
CA ALA A 268 26.76 3.47 13.82
C ALA A 268 25.83 3.93 14.97
N SER A 269 26.17 3.49 16.18
CA SER A 269 25.34 3.66 17.39
C SER A 269 25.08 5.12 17.77
N ASP A 270 25.96 6.04 17.37
CA ASP A 270 25.86 7.48 17.62
C ASP A 270 24.75 8.14 16.77
N VAL A 271 24.57 7.68 15.53
CA VAL A 271 23.46 8.08 14.67
C VAL A 271 22.13 7.60 15.27
N PHE A 272 22.10 6.39 15.82
CA PHE A 272 20.94 5.83 16.50
C PHE A 272 20.56 6.55 17.79
N LEU A 273 21.54 6.99 18.59
CA LEU A 273 21.30 7.76 19.81
C LEU A 273 20.71 9.14 19.48
N ARG A 274 21.27 9.84 18.48
CA ARG A 274 20.75 11.14 18.02
C ARG A 274 19.36 11.02 17.38
N LEU A 275 19.09 9.91 16.68
CA LEU A 275 17.75 9.58 16.17
C LEU A 275 16.78 9.29 17.32
N GLY A 276 17.18 8.52 18.33
CA GLY A 276 16.35 8.23 19.51
C GLY A 276 15.91 9.49 20.24
N GLU A 277 16.79 10.48 20.39
CA GLU A 277 16.49 11.79 20.99
C GLU A 277 15.52 12.61 20.12
N ALA A 278 15.76 12.73 18.81
CA ALA A 278 14.88 13.46 17.90
C ALA A 278 13.50 12.80 17.71
N HIS A 279 13.40 11.48 17.90
CA HIS A 279 12.15 10.73 17.79
C HIS A 279 11.35 10.64 19.11
N ALA A 280 12.03 10.70 20.25
CA ALA A 280 11.37 10.83 21.55
C ALA A 280 10.63 12.18 21.68
N GLU A 281 11.18 13.27 21.13
CA GLU A 281 10.51 14.58 21.05
C GLU A 281 9.23 14.55 20.17
N ALA A 282 9.15 13.61 19.21
CA ALA A 282 7.97 13.37 18.39
C ALA A 282 7.00 12.32 18.99
N GLY A 283 7.21 11.89 20.25
CA GLY A 283 6.35 10.94 20.96
C GLY A 283 6.56 9.46 20.59
N VAL A 284 7.74 9.10 20.05
CA VAL A 284 8.03 7.73 19.57
C VAL A 284 9.25 7.13 20.28
N PRO A 285 9.09 6.14 21.19
CA PRO A 285 10.23 5.41 21.73
C PRO A 285 10.75 4.39 20.70
N ILE A 286 11.99 4.58 20.25
CA ILE A 286 12.64 3.75 19.22
C ILE A 286 13.42 2.57 19.81
N VAL A 287 13.74 2.60 21.10
CA VAL A 287 14.46 1.52 21.77
C VAL A 287 13.51 0.76 22.68
N ARG A 288 13.09 -0.43 22.25
CA ARG A 288 12.84 -1.51 23.21
C ARG A 288 14.08 -2.38 23.19
N ASP A 289 14.92 -2.22 24.21
CA ASP A 289 15.97 -3.19 24.47
C ASP A 289 15.32 -4.56 24.64
N ALA A 290 15.61 -5.46 23.70
CA ALA A 290 15.37 -6.87 23.86
C ALA A 290 16.35 -7.39 24.93
N GLY A 291 16.06 -7.14 26.21
CA GLY A 291 16.87 -7.68 27.31
C GLY A 291 16.95 -6.87 28.60
N ALA A 292 16.28 -5.74 28.78
CA ALA A 292 16.28 -5.08 30.09
C ALA A 292 15.34 -5.85 31.05
N PRO A 293 15.84 -6.36 32.20
CA PRO A 293 14.98 -6.99 33.20
C PRO A 293 13.95 -6.00 33.71
N LYS A 294 12.73 -6.48 33.94
CA LYS A 294 11.70 -5.74 34.68
C LYS A 294 12.11 -5.66 36.14
N ASP A 295 13.02 -4.75 36.46
CA ASP A 295 13.33 -4.44 37.85
C ASP A 295 12.37 -3.36 38.33
N GLY A 296 11.51 -3.76 39.29
CA GLY A 296 10.58 -2.84 39.93
C GLY A 296 9.36 -3.46 40.61
N SER A 297 9.27 -4.79 40.80
CA SER A 297 8.48 -5.31 41.92
C SER A 297 9.35 -5.25 43.18
N ALA A 298 9.11 -4.24 44.01
CA ALA A 298 9.51 -4.28 45.40
C ALA A 298 8.26 -4.02 46.23
N ASP A 299 7.54 -5.10 46.54
CA ASP A 299 6.77 -5.15 47.78
C ASP A 299 7.75 -5.07 48.95
N ALA A 300 7.58 -4.07 49.82
CA ALA A 300 7.96 -4.13 51.24
C ALA A 300 7.50 -2.88 52.02
N LYS A 301 6.24 -2.87 52.46
CA LYS A 301 5.74 -2.65 53.85
C LYS A 301 4.34 -2.06 53.87
#